data_AF-A0A9C6T5L6-F1
#
_entry.id   AF-A0A9C6T5L6-F1
#
_cell.length_a   1.000
_cell.length_b   1.000
_cell.length_c   1.000
_cell.angle_alpha   90.00
_cell.angle_beta   90.00
_cell.angle_gamma   90.00
#
_symmetry.space_group_name_H-M   'P 1'
#
loop_
_entity.id
_entity.type
_entity.pdbx_description
1 polymer ?
#
loop_
_entity_poly.entity_id
_entity_poly.type
_entity_poly.pdbx_seq_one_letter_code
_entity_poly.pdbx_strand_id
1 'polypeptide(L)'
;MTSSRRIMNVDDANRFNALYISPVLQRMIKDLLVPHITMLEKMENATELTMIQCTVPRPSSDWWPIYSFKTYACDKVDIRGVLVLTHNYIKSMPPELKMLNDTFKVFADNQISRYNLAENDIETCNAYHLANKMFSDMYVFVVYYINHLQRLQENRRKKLMKACRPNKIKARIELLIYDQYIYSEHQKALRRLKRVTQNACSLFGLAEKLFIE
;
A
#
# COMPACT_ATOMS: atom_id res chain seq x y z
N MET A 1 -28.58 -22.30 3.72
CA MET A 1 -28.80 -20.87 4.03
C MET A 1 -27.51 -20.12 3.74
N THR A 2 -27.47 -19.44 2.61
CA THR A 2 -26.31 -18.71 2.09
C THR A 2 -26.21 -17.33 2.74
N SER A 3 -25.22 -17.14 3.61
CA SER A 3 -24.93 -15.84 4.23
C SER A 3 -24.28 -14.92 3.19
N SER A 4 -25.08 -13.97 2.71
CA SER A 4 -24.71 -12.98 1.72
C SER A 4 -23.72 -11.98 2.32
N ARG A 5 -22.45 -12.06 1.92
CA ARG A 5 -21.45 -11.01 2.21
C ARG A 5 -21.83 -9.78 1.41
N ARG A 6 -22.50 -8.81 2.04
CA ARG A 6 -22.65 -7.46 1.46
C ARG A 6 -21.27 -6.86 1.25
N ILE A 7 -20.90 -6.70 -0.01
CA ILE A 7 -19.83 -5.81 -0.45
C ILE A 7 -20.39 -4.40 -0.24
N MET A 8 -19.84 -3.63 0.71
CA MET A 8 -20.23 -2.23 0.88
C MET A 8 -19.91 -1.48 -0.42
N ASN A 9 -20.95 -0.88 -1.02
CA ASN A 9 -20.82 -0.01 -2.17
C ASN A 9 -20.20 1.32 -1.72
N VAL A 10 -19.45 1.95 -2.63
CA VAL A 10 -18.78 3.24 -2.42
C VAL A 10 -19.79 4.35 -2.08
N ASP A 11 -21.05 4.21 -2.50
CA ASP A 11 -22.11 5.18 -2.23
C ASP A 11 -22.67 5.16 -0.79
N ASP A 12 -22.41 4.10 -0.01
CA ASP A 12 -22.78 4.06 1.42
C ASP A 12 -21.81 4.91 2.29
N ALA A 13 -20.70 5.40 1.73
CA ALA A 13 -19.72 6.22 2.44
C ALA A 13 -20.23 7.62 2.81
N ASN A 14 -21.23 8.14 2.08
CA ASN A 14 -21.80 9.48 2.31
C ASN A 14 -22.80 9.54 3.49
N ARG A 15 -22.97 8.44 4.25
CA ARG A 15 -23.84 8.39 5.44
C ARG A 15 -23.09 8.47 6.77
N PHE A 16 -21.76 8.46 6.77
CA PHE A 16 -21.01 8.69 8.01
C PHE A 16 -20.88 10.19 8.23
N ASN A 17 -21.56 10.72 9.24
CA ASN A 17 -21.19 12.00 9.81
C ASN A 17 -19.70 11.91 10.17
N ALA A 18 -18.87 12.77 9.58
CA ALA A 18 -17.44 12.76 9.81
C ALA A 18 -17.15 12.80 11.32
N LEU A 19 -16.26 11.94 11.79
CA LEU A 19 -15.87 11.93 13.19
C LEU A 19 -15.21 13.24 13.54
N TYR A 20 -15.70 13.86 14.62
CA TYR A 20 -15.09 15.06 15.15
C TYR A 20 -13.67 14.74 15.64
N ILE A 21 -12.72 15.58 15.27
CA ILE A 21 -11.34 15.54 15.76
C ILE A 21 -10.86 16.96 16.01
N SER A 22 -9.87 17.13 16.89
CA SER A 22 -9.27 18.44 17.09
C SER A 22 -8.62 18.94 15.79
N PRO A 23 -8.56 20.27 15.54
CA PRO A 23 -7.92 20.82 14.35
C PRO A 23 -6.44 20.40 14.20
N VAL A 24 -5.76 20.17 15.32
CA VAL A 24 -4.37 19.69 15.35
C VAL A 24 -4.28 18.26 14.83
N LEU A 25 -5.14 17.37 15.32
CA LEU A 25 -5.19 15.97 14.90
C LEU A 25 -5.65 15.85 13.44
N GLN A 26 -6.59 16.70 13.00
CA GLN A 26 -7.02 16.77 11.61
C GLN A 26 -5.87 17.14 10.68
N ARG A 27 -5.08 18.16 11.05
CA ARG A 27 -3.89 18.56 10.29
C ARG A 27 -2.87 17.43 10.25
N MET A 28 -2.62 16.77 11.38
CA MET A 28 -1.70 15.63 11.46
C MET A 28 -2.13 14.47 10.55
N ILE A 29 -3.41 14.09 10.55
CA ILE A 29 -3.95 13.06 9.66
C ILE A 29 -3.77 13.47 8.20
N LYS A 30 -4.07 14.73 7.87
CA LYS A 30 -3.92 15.26 6.51
C LYS A 30 -2.46 15.22 6.07
N ASP A 31 -1.56 15.79 6.87
CA ASP A 31 -0.14 15.94 6.53
C ASP A 31 0.59 14.60 6.45
N LEU A 32 0.12 13.57 7.18
CA LEU A 32 0.69 12.22 7.12
C LEU A 32 0.05 11.37 6.03
N LEU A 33 -1.27 11.19 6.05
CA LEU A 33 -1.92 10.16 5.21
C LEU A 33 -2.11 10.60 3.77
N VAL A 34 -2.34 11.88 3.50
CA VAL A 34 -2.60 12.38 2.15
C VAL A 34 -1.39 12.22 1.24
N PRO A 35 -0.18 12.66 1.62
CA PRO A 35 1.01 12.41 0.80
C PRO A 35 1.21 10.91 0.53
N HIS A 36 0.82 10.06 1.48
CA HIS A 36 0.90 8.62 1.29
C HIS A 36 -0.05 8.09 0.23
N ILE A 37 -1.29 8.58 0.17
CA ILE A 37 -2.24 8.20 -0.89
C ILE A 37 -1.67 8.56 -2.26
N THR A 38 -1.20 9.80 -2.44
CA THR A 38 -0.63 10.28 -3.72
C THR A 38 0.57 9.45 -4.15
N MET A 39 1.46 9.11 -3.21
CA MET A 39 2.64 8.31 -3.55
C MET A 39 2.28 6.85 -3.86
N LEU A 40 1.35 6.25 -3.11
CA LEU A 40 0.87 4.89 -3.39
C LEU A 40 0.19 4.82 -4.76
N GLU A 41 -0.53 5.86 -5.17
CA GLU A 41 -1.09 5.98 -6.50
C GLU A 41 0.00 6.08 -7.59
N LYS A 42 1.04 6.91 -7.38
CA LYS A 42 2.20 6.95 -8.29
C LYS A 42 2.91 5.60 -8.42
N MET A 43 3.02 4.84 -7.32
CA MET A 43 3.59 3.50 -7.30
C MET A 43 2.69 2.46 -7.96
N GLU A 44 1.37 2.59 -7.85
CA GLU A 44 0.41 1.72 -8.52
C GLU A 44 0.41 1.96 -10.03
N ASN A 45 0.40 3.22 -10.47
CA ASN A 45 0.35 3.60 -11.89
C ASN A 45 1.66 3.33 -12.66
N ALA A 46 2.68 2.81 -11.99
CA ALA A 46 3.91 2.28 -12.58
C ALA A 46 3.66 0.92 -13.26
N THR A 47 2.82 0.86 -14.29
CA THR A 47 2.28 -0.41 -14.80
C THR A 47 2.22 -0.52 -16.32
N GLU A 48 3.38 -0.43 -16.99
CA GLU A 48 3.53 -1.08 -18.29
C GLU A 48 4.79 -1.96 -18.28
N LEU A 49 4.58 -3.27 -18.43
CA LEU A 49 5.66 -4.23 -18.68
C LEU A 49 6.06 -4.04 -20.15
N THR A 50 7.14 -3.32 -20.39
CA THR A 50 7.67 -3.12 -21.73
C THR A 50 8.77 -4.15 -21.98
N MET A 51 8.62 -4.95 -23.04
CA MET A 51 9.71 -5.76 -23.56
C MET A 51 10.66 -4.85 -24.34
N ILE A 52 11.91 -4.69 -23.87
CA ILE A 52 12.85 -3.70 -24.45
C ILE A 52 13.61 -4.26 -25.65
N GLN A 53 13.87 -5.57 -25.70
CA GLN A 53 14.66 -6.17 -26.77
C GLN A 53 14.09 -7.50 -27.22
N CYS A 54 13.72 -7.55 -28.50
CA CYS A 54 13.50 -8.75 -29.30
C CYS A 54 14.26 -8.61 -30.63
N THR A 55 15.55 -8.24 -30.57
CA THR A 55 16.40 -8.19 -31.76
C THR A 55 16.98 -9.57 -32.03
N VAL A 56 16.96 -9.98 -33.30
CA VAL A 56 17.54 -11.24 -33.79
C VAL A 56 18.97 -11.41 -33.23
N PRO A 57 19.33 -12.54 -32.61
CA PRO A 57 20.56 -12.63 -31.84
C PRO A 57 21.79 -12.66 -32.75
N ARG A 58 22.88 -12.02 -32.32
CA ARG A 58 24.21 -12.42 -32.79
C ARG A 58 24.56 -13.79 -32.16
N PRO A 59 25.31 -14.67 -32.83
CA PRO A 59 25.62 -16.01 -32.31
C PRO A 59 26.35 -16.00 -30.95
N SER A 60 26.94 -14.86 -30.56
CA SER A 60 27.64 -14.66 -29.28
C SER A 60 26.84 -13.94 -28.20
N SER A 61 25.63 -13.43 -28.51
CA SER A 61 24.82 -12.67 -27.56
C SER A 61 23.75 -13.53 -26.93
N ASP A 62 23.57 -13.39 -25.62
CA ASP A 62 22.47 -14.01 -24.90
C ASP A 62 21.13 -13.51 -25.48
N TRP A 63 20.39 -14.41 -26.13
CA TRP A 63 19.16 -14.10 -26.85
C TRP A 63 17.95 -13.87 -25.92
N TRP A 64 18.18 -13.88 -24.61
CA TRP A 64 17.11 -13.79 -23.63
C TRP A 64 16.42 -12.42 -23.64
N PRO A 65 15.08 -12.35 -23.71
CA PRO A 65 14.37 -11.08 -23.71
C PRO A 65 14.58 -10.32 -22.39
N ILE A 66 14.92 -9.04 -22.52
CA ILE A 66 15.04 -8.11 -21.39
C ILE A 66 13.69 -7.39 -21.24
N TYR A 67 13.05 -7.59 -20.09
CA TYR A 67 11.82 -6.89 -19.72
C TYR A 67 12.14 -5.78 -18.72
N SER A 68 11.39 -4.68 -18.80
CA SER A 68 11.40 -3.61 -17.81
C SER A 68 10.00 -3.15 -17.48
N PHE A 69 9.89 -2.54 -16.31
CA PHE A 69 8.76 -1.78 -15.85
C PHE A 69 9.09 -0.29 -15.99
N LYS A 70 8.11 0.49 -16.45
CA LYS A 70 8.12 1.93 -16.29
C LYS A 70 7.60 2.28 -14.90
N THR A 71 8.29 3.19 -14.22
CA THR A 71 7.90 3.69 -12.88
C THR A 71 7.79 5.21 -12.90
N TYR A 72 7.14 5.79 -11.89
CA TYR A 72 7.08 7.25 -11.74
C TYR A 72 8.47 7.91 -11.57
N ALA A 73 9.49 7.16 -11.15
CA ALA A 73 10.84 7.66 -10.89
C ALA A 73 11.84 7.37 -12.02
N CYS A 74 11.58 6.34 -12.82
CA CYS A 74 12.51 5.82 -13.82
C CYS A 74 11.75 5.15 -14.97
N ASP A 75 12.18 5.41 -16.21
CA ASP A 75 11.56 4.86 -17.42
C ASP A 75 11.80 3.37 -17.64
N LYS A 76 12.90 2.83 -17.11
CA LYS A 76 13.28 1.41 -17.25
C LYS A 76 13.83 0.88 -15.95
N VAL A 77 13.06 0.01 -15.29
CA VAL A 77 13.44 -0.62 -14.02
C VAL A 77 13.07 -2.10 -14.07
N ASP A 78 13.87 -2.98 -13.49
CA ASP A 78 13.45 -4.37 -13.29
C ASP A 78 12.52 -4.49 -12.06
N ILE A 79 11.93 -5.67 -11.83
CA ILE A 79 11.05 -5.84 -10.66
C ILE A 79 11.79 -5.60 -9.34
N ARG A 80 13.11 -5.81 -9.28
CA ARG A 80 13.90 -5.52 -8.08
C ARG A 80 13.90 -4.02 -7.81
N GLY A 81 14.12 -3.19 -8.81
CA GLY A 81 14.07 -1.74 -8.61
C GLY A 81 12.68 -1.27 -8.19
N VAL A 82 11.59 -1.85 -8.72
CA VAL A 82 10.23 -1.60 -8.22
C VAL A 82 10.12 -1.93 -6.72
N LEU A 83 10.56 -3.13 -6.31
CA LEU A 83 10.52 -3.55 -4.90
C LEU A 83 11.39 -2.66 -4.00
N VAL A 84 12.55 -2.21 -4.47
CA VAL A 84 13.48 -1.37 -3.71
C VAL A 84 12.92 0.05 -3.55
N LEU A 85 12.36 0.63 -4.61
CA LEU A 85 11.72 1.94 -4.57
C LEU A 85 10.57 1.94 -3.55
N THR A 86 9.68 0.95 -3.65
CA THR A 86 8.57 0.82 -2.71
C THR A 86 9.04 0.55 -1.28
N HIS A 87 10.02 -0.34 -1.08
CA HIS A 87 10.55 -0.63 0.25
C HIS A 87 11.20 0.60 0.91
N ASN A 88 11.95 1.39 0.14
CA ASN A 88 12.59 2.61 0.63
C ASN A 88 11.60 3.69 1.04
N TYR A 89 10.44 3.71 0.39
CA TYR A 89 9.36 4.61 0.75
C TYR A 89 8.59 4.10 1.98
N ILE A 90 8.09 2.87 1.94
CA ILE A 90 7.19 2.33 2.98
C ILE A 90 7.90 2.19 4.34
N LYS A 91 9.23 2.03 4.36
CA LYS A 91 9.99 1.91 5.63
C LYS A 91 9.91 3.15 6.53
N SER A 92 9.54 4.32 6.02
CA SER A 92 9.37 5.53 6.84
C SER A 92 8.00 5.63 7.51
N MET A 93 7.00 4.88 7.02
CA MET A 93 5.61 4.96 7.50
C MET A 93 5.37 4.42 8.92
N PRO A 94 6.05 3.36 9.44
CA PRO A 94 5.71 2.81 10.76
C PRO A 94 5.83 3.81 11.92
N PRO A 95 6.92 4.61 12.05
CA PRO A 95 7.00 5.63 13.09
C PRO A 95 5.87 6.66 13.02
N GLU A 96 5.54 7.12 11.81
CA GLU A 96 4.49 8.11 11.54
C GLU A 96 3.11 7.57 11.91
N LEU A 97 2.79 6.34 11.48
CA LEU A 97 1.53 5.66 11.81
C LEU A 97 1.41 5.35 13.30
N LYS A 98 2.52 4.98 13.96
CA LYS A 98 2.52 4.75 15.40
C LYS A 98 2.23 6.04 16.17
N MET A 99 2.91 7.13 15.83
CA MET A 99 2.67 8.43 16.43
C MET A 99 1.22 8.89 16.23
N LEU A 100 0.67 8.71 15.03
CA LEU A 100 -0.73 9.02 14.74
C LEU A 100 -1.70 8.18 15.57
N ASN A 101 -1.47 6.87 15.63
CA ASN A 101 -2.28 5.95 16.42
C ASN A 101 -2.28 6.30 17.91
N ASP A 102 -1.11 6.58 18.48
CA ASP A 102 -0.97 6.93 19.91
C ASP A 102 -1.66 8.27 20.21
N THR A 103 -1.51 9.27 19.33
CA THR A 103 -2.17 10.57 19.47
C THR A 103 -3.69 10.46 19.33
N PHE A 104 -4.16 9.69 18.36
CA PHE A 104 -5.59 9.45 18.14
C PHE A 104 -6.22 8.70 19.31
N LYS A 105 -5.54 7.69 19.85
CA LYS A 105 -6.00 6.93 21.01
C LYS A 105 -6.24 7.82 22.22
N VAL A 106 -5.26 8.69 22.56
CA VAL A 106 -5.40 9.65 23.66
C VAL A 106 -6.57 10.61 23.40
N PHE A 107 -6.76 11.06 22.16
CA PHE A 107 -7.90 11.90 21.81
C PHE A 107 -9.23 11.16 22.00
N ALA A 108 -9.35 9.95 21.44
CA ALA A 108 -10.56 9.13 21.51
C ALA A 108 -10.96 8.80 22.95
N ASP A 109 -10.00 8.38 23.77
CA ASP A 109 -10.22 8.07 25.19
C ASP A 109 -10.76 9.32 25.93
N ASN A 110 -10.17 10.50 25.66
CA ASN A 110 -10.66 11.76 26.23
C ASN A 110 -12.07 12.14 25.76
N GLN A 111 -12.41 11.92 24.49
CA GLN A 111 -13.77 12.19 23.98
C GLN A 111 -14.80 11.27 24.63
N ILE A 112 -14.49 9.97 24.70
CA ILE A 112 -15.37 8.96 25.30
C ILE A 112 -15.63 9.27 26.78
N SER A 113 -14.59 9.62 27.54
CA SER A 113 -14.72 9.97 28.96
C SER A 113 -15.41 11.31 29.21
N ARG A 114 -15.11 12.36 28.42
CA ARG A 114 -15.65 13.72 28.67
C ARG A 114 -17.14 13.84 28.42
N TYR A 115 -17.67 13.07 27.48
CA TYR A 115 -19.05 13.19 27.03
C TYR A 115 -19.94 12.03 27.50
N ASN A 116 -19.43 11.13 28.37
CA ASN A 116 -20.11 9.88 28.75
C ASN A 116 -20.71 9.15 27.53
N LEU A 117 -19.99 9.16 26.39
CA LEU A 117 -20.51 8.64 25.11
C LEU A 117 -20.84 7.15 25.22
N ALA A 118 -20.18 6.42 26.11
CA ALA A 118 -20.48 5.01 26.36
C ALA A 118 -21.93 4.75 26.80
N GLU A 119 -22.58 5.73 27.46
CA GLU A 119 -23.98 5.60 27.90
C GLU A 119 -24.97 6.28 26.94
N ASN A 120 -24.58 7.40 26.32
CA ASN A 120 -25.50 8.26 25.56
C ASN A 120 -25.37 8.16 24.03
N ASP A 121 -24.25 7.66 23.49
CA ASP A 121 -23.99 7.59 22.05
C ASP A 121 -22.97 6.48 21.70
N ILE A 122 -23.47 5.24 21.77
CA ILE A 122 -22.72 4.01 21.50
C ILE A 122 -22.18 3.98 20.06
N GLU A 123 -22.89 4.57 19.10
CA GLU A 123 -22.49 4.58 17.69
C GLU A 123 -21.22 5.41 17.48
N THR A 124 -21.17 6.62 18.05
CA THR A 124 -19.97 7.46 18.02
C THR A 124 -18.79 6.81 18.74
N CYS A 125 -19.04 6.18 19.89
CA CYS A 125 -18.01 5.44 20.63
C CYS A 125 -17.40 4.30 19.79
N ASN A 126 -18.26 3.48 19.16
CA ASN A 126 -17.85 2.40 18.26
C ASN A 126 -17.06 2.93 17.05
N ALA A 127 -17.43 4.09 16.52
CA ALA A 127 -16.74 4.70 15.40
C ALA A 127 -15.33 5.17 15.76
N TYR A 128 -15.12 5.76 16.96
CA TYR A 128 -13.76 6.06 17.46
C TYR A 128 -12.92 4.79 17.66
N HIS A 129 -13.49 3.73 18.23
CA HIS A 129 -12.80 2.45 18.38
C HIS A 129 -12.43 1.84 17.03
N LEU A 130 -13.32 1.91 16.04
CA LEU A 130 -13.06 1.45 14.68
C LEU A 130 -11.93 2.24 14.03
N ALA A 131 -11.93 3.57 14.13
CA ALA A 131 -10.86 4.41 13.61
C ALA A 131 -9.49 4.08 14.23
N ASN A 132 -9.44 3.88 15.55
CA ASN A 132 -8.22 3.47 16.26
C ASN A 132 -7.73 2.09 15.76
N LYS A 133 -8.65 1.13 15.60
CA LYS A 133 -8.33 -0.18 15.04
C LYS A 133 -7.77 -0.07 13.61
N MET A 134 -8.33 0.81 12.78
CA MET A 134 -7.83 1.04 11.41
C MET A 134 -6.38 1.56 11.39
N PHE A 135 -6.02 2.50 12.27
CA PHE A 135 -4.64 2.97 12.36
C PHE A 135 -3.67 1.88 12.83
N SER A 136 -4.07 1.09 13.83
CA SER A 136 -3.32 -0.09 14.26
C SER A 136 -3.14 -1.12 13.13
N ASP A 137 -4.22 -1.43 12.40
CA ASP A 137 -4.18 -2.39 11.29
C ASP A 137 -3.30 -1.89 10.14
N MET A 138 -3.30 -0.58 9.84
CA MET A 138 -2.37 0.02 8.88
C MET A 138 -0.92 -0.15 9.32
N TYR A 139 -0.61 0.15 10.59
CA TYR A 139 0.74 -0.02 11.13
C TYR A 139 1.21 -1.47 10.99
N VAL A 140 0.38 -2.43 11.43
CA VAL A 140 0.70 -3.87 11.34
C VAL A 140 0.89 -4.29 9.89
N PHE A 141 0.01 -3.85 8.99
CA PHE A 141 0.11 -4.14 7.56
C PHE A 141 1.43 -3.63 6.98
N VAL A 142 1.79 -2.37 7.25
CA VAL A 142 3.02 -1.73 6.75
C VAL A 142 4.25 -2.47 7.25
N VAL A 143 4.32 -2.79 8.55
CA VAL A 143 5.44 -3.55 9.14
C VAL A 143 5.56 -4.93 8.51
N TYR A 144 4.44 -5.64 8.36
CA TYR A 144 4.43 -6.93 7.67
C TYR A 144 4.89 -6.81 6.21
N TYR A 145 4.42 -5.79 5.51
CA TYR A 145 4.72 -5.60 4.10
C TYR A 145 6.18 -5.24 3.86
N ILE A 146 6.81 -4.44 4.73
CA ILE A 146 8.27 -4.19 4.72
C ILE A 146 9.04 -5.51 4.76
N ASN A 147 8.73 -6.36 5.75
CA ASN A 147 9.38 -7.67 5.90
C ASN A 147 9.11 -8.58 4.69
N HIS A 148 7.90 -8.53 4.13
CA HIS A 148 7.53 -9.27 2.94
C HIS A 148 8.35 -8.82 1.73
N LEU A 149 8.50 -7.52 1.48
CA LEU A 149 9.31 -6.97 0.40
C LEU A 149 10.78 -7.41 0.50
N GLN A 150 11.36 -7.40 1.69
CA GLN A 150 12.72 -7.89 1.92
C GLN A 150 12.86 -9.38 1.56
N ARG A 151 11.91 -10.21 1.97
CA ARG A 151 11.88 -11.65 1.62
C ARG A 151 11.76 -11.87 0.12
N LEU A 152 10.91 -11.08 -0.56
CA LEU A 152 10.76 -11.15 -2.02
C LEU A 152 12.07 -10.77 -2.73
N GLN A 153 12.74 -9.71 -2.29
CA GLN A 153 14.05 -9.31 -2.84
C GLN A 153 15.10 -10.40 -2.68
N GLU A 154 15.18 -11.03 -1.50
CA GLU A 154 16.14 -12.10 -1.23
C GLU A 154 15.84 -13.38 -2.02
N ASN A 155 14.56 -13.78 -2.10
CA ASN A 155 14.14 -14.92 -2.91
C ASN A 155 14.39 -14.70 -4.40
N ARG A 156 14.14 -13.49 -4.89
CA ARG A 156 14.47 -13.11 -6.25
C ARG A 156 15.97 -13.19 -6.49
N ARG A 157 16.81 -12.67 -5.58
CA ARG A 157 18.27 -12.75 -5.68
C ARG A 157 18.75 -14.20 -5.87
N LYS A 158 18.21 -15.14 -5.09
CA LYS A 158 18.52 -16.58 -5.22
C LYS A 158 18.11 -17.14 -6.58
N LYS A 159 16.93 -16.78 -7.10
CA LYS A 159 16.46 -17.22 -8.42
C LYS A 159 17.30 -16.60 -9.55
N LEU A 160 17.63 -15.32 -9.45
CA LEU A 160 18.49 -14.62 -10.39
C LEU A 160 19.87 -15.30 -10.49
N MET A 161 20.50 -15.62 -9.36
CA MET A 161 21.79 -16.33 -9.37
C MET A 161 21.75 -17.70 -10.05
N LYS A 162 20.60 -18.39 -10.03
CA LYS A 162 20.40 -19.63 -10.80
C LYS A 162 20.19 -19.36 -12.30
N ALA A 163 19.45 -18.30 -12.62
CA ALA A 163 19.09 -17.90 -13.99
C ALA A 163 20.26 -17.30 -14.79
N CYS A 164 21.22 -16.66 -14.12
CA CYS A 164 22.43 -16.08 -14.74
C CYS A 164 23.44 -17.13 -15.21
N ARG A 165 23.26 -18.41 -14.86
CA ARG A 165 24.15 -19.48 -15.33
C ARG A 165 23.90 -19.77 -16.83
N PRO A 166 24.95 -20.04 -17.62
CA PRO A 166 24.79 -20.38 -19.04
C PRO A 166 23.84 -21.56 -19.25
N ASN A 167 23.05 -21.52 -20.32
CA ASN A 167 22.16 -22.60 -20.77
C ASN A 167 21.10 -23.04 -19.73
N LYS A 168 20.76 -22.21 -18.74
CA LYS A 168 19.69 -22.48 -17.77
C LYS A 168 18.36 -21.86 -18.15
N ILE A 169 17.85 -22.19 -19.35
CA ILE A 169 16.55 -21.72 -19.87
C ILE A 169 15.44 -21.92 -18.83
N LYS A 170 15.34 -23.10 -18.23
CA LYS A 170 14.35 -23.40 -17.18
C LYS A 170 14.40 -22.40 -16.02
N ALA A 171 15.59 -22.10 -15.50
CA ALA A 171 15.75 -21.19 -14.37
C ALA A 171 15.38 -19.74 -14.74
N ARG A 172 15.59 -19.35 -16.01
CA ARG A 172 15.20 -18.03 -16.51
C ARG A 172 13.69 -17.92 -16.70
N ILE A 173 13.02 -18.95 -17.19
CA ILE A 173 11.54 -19.03 -17.23
C ILE A 173 10.99 -18.94 -15.81
N GLU A 174 11.55 -19.70 -14.86
CA GLU A 174 11.14 -19.65 -13.45
C GLU A 174 11.33 -18.27 -12.81
N LEU A 175 12.36 -17.52 -13.21
CA LEU A 175 12.57 -16.14 -12.78
C LEU A 175 11.50 -15.22 -13.36
N LEU A 176 11.19 -15.32 -14.66
CA LEU A 176 10.15 -14.50 -15.28
C LEU A 176 8.77 -14.73 -14.66
N ILE A 177 8.37 -15.99 -14.48
CA ILE A 177 7.10 -16.34 -13.82
C ILE A 177 7.08 -15.77 -12.40
N TYR A 178 8.20 -15.86 -11.69
CA TYR A 178 8.31 -15.34 -10.34
C TYR A 178 8.23 -13.81 -10.28
N ASP A 179 8.89 -13.11 -11.20
CA ASP A 179 8.86 -11.65 -11.30
C ASP A 179 7.43 -11.16 -11.60
N GLN A 180 6.71 -11.83 -12.50
CA GLN A 180 5.29 -11.53 -12.79
C GLN A 180 4.37 -11.78 -11.60
N TYR A 181 4.57 -12.89 -10.87
CA TYR A 181 3.83 -13.20 -9.66
C TYR A 181 4.06 -12.14 -8.57
N ILE A 182 5.33 -11.80 -8.31
CA ILE A 182 5.72 -10.75 -7.36
C ILE A 182 5.00 -9.45 -7.71
N TYR A 183 5.07 -9.07 -8.98
CA TYR A 183 4.49 -7.81 -9.44
C TYR A 183 2.97 -7.76 -9.18
N SER A 184 2.24 -8.82 -9.51
CA SER A 184 0.81 -8.91 -9.22
C SER A 184 0.51 -8.79 -7.72
N GLU A 185 1.25 -9.51 -6.87
CA GLU A 185 1.05 -9.44 -5.41
C GLU A 185 1.43 -8.06 -4.84
N HIS A 186 2.47 -7.45 -5.38
CA HIS A 186 2.91 -6.09 -5.05
C HIS A 186 1.80 -5.07 -5.34
N GLN A 187 1.24 -5.12 -6.54
CA GLN A 187 0.15 -4.25 -6.96
C GLN A 187 -1.10 -4.41 -6.09
N LYS A 188 -1.48 -5.65 -5.73
CA LYS A 188 -2.58 -5.91 -4.80
C LYS A 188 -2.33 -5.30 -3.42
N ALA A 189 -1.10 -5.40 -2.90
CA ALA A 189 -0.73 -4.85 -1.61
C ALA A 189 -0.79 -3.31 -1.60
N LEU A 190 -0.25 -2.66 -2.63
CA LEU A 190 -0.34 -1.20 -2.81
C LEU A 190 -1.79 -0.72 -2.84
N ARG A 191 -2.66 -1.37 -3.63
CA ARG A 191 -4.09 -1.05 -3.70
C ARG A 191 -4.79 -1.17 -2.36
N ARG A 192 -4.50 -2.23 -1.61
CA ARG A 192 -5.07 -2.45 -0.28
C ARG A 192 -4.65 -1.34 0.67
N LEU A 193 -3.36 -1.01 0.71
CA LEU A 193 -2.85 0.06 1.55
C LEU A 193 -3.48 1.40 1.17
N LYS A 194 -3.47 1.75 -0.11
CA LYS A 194 -4.10 2.98 -0.63
C LYS A 194 -5.56 3.09 -0.20
N ARG A 195 -6.35 2.04 -0.41
CA ARG A 195 -7.77 2.01 -0.05
C ARG A 195 -7.97 2.18 1.46
N VAL A 196 -7.18 1.50 2.28
CA VAL A 196 -7.29 1.62 3.73
C VAL A 196 -6.93 3.05 4.19
N THR A 197 -5.87 3.63 3.65
CA THR A 197 -5.48 5.02 3.92
C THR A 197 -6.55 6.03 3.48
N GLN A 198 -7.16 5.82 2.31
CA GLN A 198 -8.29 6.62 1.83
C GLN A 198 -9.49 6.50 2.76
N ASN A 199 -9.87 5.28 3.15
CA ASN A 199 -10.99 5.05 4.07
C ASN A 199 -10.77 5.75 5.42
N ALA A 200 -9.54 5.74 5.95
CA ALA A 200 -9.25 6.49 7.17
C ALA A 200 -9.37 8.00 6.98
N CYS A 201 -8.97 8.55 5.83
CA CYS A 201 -9.21 9.97 5.54
C CYS A 201 -10.70 10.28 5.43
N SER A 202 -11.49 9.40 4.80
CA SER A 202 -12.95 9.56 4.66
C SER A 202 -13.67 9.61 6.01
N LEU A 203 -13.23 8.84 7.01
CA LEU A 203 -13.82 8.87 8.36
C LEU A 203 -13.83 10.27 8.99
N PHE A 204 -12.93 11.16 8.57
CA PHE A 204 -12.78 12.51 9.09
C PHE A 204 -13.16 13.59 8.06
N GLY A 205 -13.86 13.23 6.99
CA GLY A 205 -14.25 14.16 5.93
C GLY A 205 -13.06 14.74 5.15
N LEU A 206 -11.94 14.04 5.12
CA LEU A 206 -10.72 14.49 4.44
C LEU A 206 -10.62 13.97 3.00
N ALA A 207 -11.50 13.04 2.58
CA ALA A 207 -11.43 12.41 1.26
C ALA A 207 -11.99 13.28 0.11
N GLU A 208 -13.00 14.12 0.36
CA GLU A 208 -13.67 14.91 -0.69
C GLU A 208 -12.81 16.05 -1.26
N LYS A 209 -11.74 16.45 -0.55
CA LYS A 209 -10.85 17.55 -0.98
C LYS A 209 -9.55 17.09 -1.65
N LEU A 210 -9.40 15.79 -1.91
CA LEU A 210 -8.16 15.21 -2.46
C LEU A 210 -8.24 14.87 -3.94
N PHE A 211 -9.43 14.98 -4.54
CA PHE A 211 -9.69 14.62 -5.94
C PHE A 211 -10.23 15.79 -6.78
N ILE A 212 -10.17 17.02 -6.25
CA ILE A 212 -10.57 18.25 -6.94
C ILE A 212 -9.37 19.21 -6.95
N GLU A 213 -8.26 18.81 -7.56
CA GLU A 213 -7.24 19.71 -8.12
C GLU A 213 -6.66 19.08 -9.39
#